data_AF-A0A1V5TZ28-F1
#
_entry.id   AF-A0A1V5TZ28-F1
#
_cell.length_a   1.000
_cell.length_b   1.000
_cell.length_c   1.000
_cell.angle_alpha   90.00
_cell.angle_beta   90.00
_cell.angle_gamma   90.00
#
_symmetry.space_group_name_H-M   'P 1'
#
loop_
_entity.id
_entity.type
_entity.pdbx_description
1 polymer ?
#
loop_
_entity_poly.entity_id
_entity_poly.type
_entity_poly.pdbx_seq_one_letter_code
_entity_poly.pdbx_strand_id
1 'polypeptide(L)' 'MTRERLKRELAYHASMSPFGELLKNGVISEQDYQAIEALMRRKYAPIFSAQIAPEPLDITENQR' A
#
# COMPACT_ATOMS: atom_id res chain seq x y z
N MET A 1 -13.01 -12.86 7.30
CA MET A 1 -12.54 -12.43 5.96
C MET A 1 -13.66 -12.76 4.95
N THR A 2 -14.32 -11.80 4.31
CA THR A 2 -15.41 -12.08 3.33
C THR A 2 -14.88 -12.00 1.90
N ARG A 3 -15.51 -12.72 0.95
CA ARG A 3 -15.13 -12.66 -0.49
C ARG A 3 -15.17 -11.24 -1.06
N GLU A 4 -16.11 -10.42 -0.61
CA GLU A 4 -16.22 -9.02 -1.02
C GLU A 4 -15.06 -8.17 -0.51
N ARG A 5 -14.64 -8.39 0.74
CA ARG A 5 -13.47 -7.73 1.34
C ARG A 5 -12.20 -8.07 0.56
N LEU A 6 -11.97 -9.36 0.27
CA LEU A 6 -10.85 -9.82 -0.56
C LEU A 6 -10.79 -9.15 -1.93
N LYS A 7 -11.94 -9.07 -2.62
CA LYS A 7 -12.02 -8.44 -3.95
C LYS A 7 -11.65 -6.95 -3.89
N ARG A 8 -12.09 -6.23 -2.85
CA ARG A 8 -11.75 -4.82 -2.66
C ARG A 8 -10.25 -4.63 -2.41
N GLU A 9 -9.63 -5.54 -1.67
CA GLU A 9 -8.19 -5.46 -1.38
C GLU A 9 -7.34 -5.83 -2.59
N LEU A 10 -7.72 -6.85 -3.36
CA LEU A 10 -7.08 -7.14 -4.66
C LEU A 10 -7.20 -5.93 -5.60
N ALA A 11 -8.37 -5.31 -5.67
CA ALA A 11 -8.58 -4.12 -6.49
C ALA A 11 -7.70 -2.94 -6.02
N TYR A 12 -7.53 -2.75 -4.71
CA TYR A 12 -6.62 -1.76 -4.15
C TYR A 12 -5.17 -1.99 -4.59
N HIS A 13 -4.63 -3.20 -4.36
CA HIS A 13 -3.24 -3.51 -4.72
C HIS A 13 -3.00 -3.44 -6.23
N ALA A 14 -3.94 -3.93 -7.03
CA ALA A 14 -3.89 -3.79 -8.48
C ALA A 14 -3.93 -2.31 -8.93
N SER A 15 -4.72 -1.47 -8.26
CA SER A 15 -4.81 -0.03 -8.56
C SER A 15 -3.53 0.71 -8.18
N MET A 16 -2.82 0.28 -7.13
CA MET A 16 -1.59 0.93 -6.67
C MET A 16 -0.36 0.60 -7.54
N SER A 17 -0.34 -0.57 -8.19
CA SER A 17 0.83 -1.04 -8.95
C SER A 17 1.33 -0.05 -10.02
N PRO A 18 0.48 0.57 -10.87
CA PRO A 18 0.94 1.54 -11.86
C PRO A 18 1.60 2.78 -11.23
N PHE A 19 1.04 3.28 -10.11
CA PHE A 19 1.62 4.45 -9.43
C PHE A 19 2.98 4.15 -8.81
N GLY A 20 3.19 2.90 -8.36
CA GLY A 20 4.51 2.46 -7.89
C GLY A 20 5.56 2.49 -9.01
N GLU A 21 5.18 2.10 -10.23
CA GLU A 21 6.06 2.20 -11.40
C GLU A 21 6.31 3.67 -11.81
N LEU A 22 5.30 4.54 -11.72
CA LEU A 22 5.50 5.97 -11.98
C LEU A 22 6.47 6.60 -10.97
N LEU A 23 6.39 6.21 -9.70
CA LEU A 23 7.33 6.67 -8.66
C LEU A 23 8.75 6.19 -8.96
N LYS A 24 8.93 4.88 -9.24
CA LYS A 24 10.26 4.30 -9.56
C LYS A 24 10.91 4.97 -10.77
N ASN A 25 10.11 5.31 -11.77
CA ASN A 25 10.58 5.98 -12.98
C ASN A 25 10.74 7.50 -12.81
N GLY A 26 10.49 8.05 -11.61
CA GLY A 26 10.62 9.48 -11.32
C GLY A 26 9.58 10.36 -12.01
N VAL A 27 8.47 9.80 -12.50
CA VAL A 27 7.39 10.54 -13.15
C VAL A 27 6.54 11.31 -12.14
N ILE A 28 6.41 10.75 -10.93
CA ILE A 28 5.74 11.39 -9.80
C ILE A 28 6.70 11.46 -8.61
N SER A 29 6.52 12.47 -7.76
CA SER A 29 7.28 12.57 -6.51
C SER A 29 6.75 11.60 -5.44
N GLU A 30 7.52 11.41 -4.37
CA GLU A 30 7.05 10.69 -3.18
C GLU A 30 5.80 11.37 -2.59
N GLN A 31 5.77 12.71 -2.56
CA GLN A 31 4.62 13.47 -2.07
C GLN A 31 3.36 13.20 -2.89
N ASP A 32 3.49 13.11 -4.22
CA ASP A 32 2.37 12.76 -5.11
C ASP A 32 1.90 11.33 -4.83
N TYR A 33 2.84 10.38 -4.68
CA TYR A 33 2.52 8.99 -4.37
C TYR A 33 1.76 8.85 -3.05
N GLN A 34 2.19 9.55 -2.00
CA GLN A 34 1.51 9.58 -0.69
C GLN A 34 0.10 10.16 -0.78
N ALA A 35 -0.11 11.21 -1.58
CA ALA A 35 -1.44 11.79 -1.80
C ALA A 35 -2.37 10.81 -2.53
N ILE A 36 -1.86 10.10 -3.54
CA ILE A 36 -2.59 9.05 -4.26
C ILE A 36 -2.92 7.89 -3.32
N GLU A 37 -1.97 7.45 -2.50
CA GLU A 37 -2.20 6.38 -1.52
C GLU A 37 -3.31 6.77 -0.54
N ALA A 38 -3.27 7.98 0.01
CA ALA A 38 -4.31 8.48 0.91
C ALA A 38 -5.70 8.49 0.26
N LEU A 39 -5.80 8.89 -1.02
CA LEU A 39 -7.04 8.85 -1.79
C LEU A 39 -7.55 7.41 -1.99
N MET A 40 -6.66 6.49 -2.38
CA MET A 40 -7.01 5.08 -2.61
C MET A 40 -7.42 4.39 -1.31
N ARG A 41 -6.74 4.68 -0.20
CA ARG A 41 -7.12 4.17 1.13
C ARG A 41 -8.53 4.60 1.51
N ARG A 42 -8.93 5.85 1.25
CA ARG A 42 -10.32 6.30 1.46
C ARG A 42 -11.33 5.57 0.56
N LYS A 43 -10.98 5.34 -0.71
CA LYS A 43 -11.84 4.68 -1.70
C LYS A 43 -12.09 3.20 -1.38
N TYR A 44 -11.06 2.49 -0.92
CA TYR A 44 -11.09 1.04 -0.72
C TYR A 44 -11.17 0.62 0.75
N ALA A 45 -11.27 1.57 1.70
CA ALA A 45 -11.39 1.27 3.12
C ALA A 45 -12.60 0.36 3.43
N PRO A 46 -12.47 -0.54 4.42
CA PRO A 46 -11.24 -0.91 5.14
C PRO A 46 -10.36 -1.92 4.37
N ILE A 47 -9.04 -1.79 4.48
CA ILE A 47 -8.03 -2.68 3.85
C ILE A 47 -7.28 -3.43 4.97
N PHE A 48 -6.92 -4.72 4.80
CA PHE A 48 -6.18 -5.49 5.84
C PHE A 48 -4.94 -4.80 6.40
N SER A 49 -4.15 -4.13 5.57
CA SER A 49 -2.89 -3.50 6.01
C SER A 49 -3.08 -2.35 6.98
N ALA A 50 -4.29 -1.82 7.14
CA ALA A 50 -4.59 -0.80 8.15
C ALA A 50 -4.88 -1.39 9.54
N GLN A 51 -5.11 -2.71 9.65
CA GLN A 51 -5.43 -3.40 10.90
C GLN A 51 -4.28 -4.28 11.40
N ILE A 52 -3.23 -4.46 10.61
CA ILE A 52 -1.99 -5.09 11.08
C ILE A 52 -1.27 -4.00 11.87
N ALA A 53 -1.36 -4.06 13.20
CA ALA A 53 -0.45 -3.30 14.06
C ALA A 53 0.98 -3.58 13.56
N PRO A 54 1.86 -2.56 13.45
CA PRO A 54 3.24 -2.82 13.13
C PRO A 54 3.83 -3.64 14.29
N GLU A 55 3.80 -4.97 14.17
CA GLU A 55 4.75 -5.79 14.90
C GLU A 55 6.13 -5.38 14.37
N PRO A 56 7.05 -4.95 15.24
CA PRO A 56 8.41 -4.68 14.80
C PRO A 56 8.93 -5.96 14.17
N LEU A 57 9.17 -5.92 12.85
CA LEU A 57 9.92 -6.96 12.19
C LEU A 57 11.29 -6.97 12.85
N ASP A 58 11.61 -8.06 13.55
CA ASP A 58 12.93 -8.33 14.09
C ASP A 58 13.90 -8.66 12.94
N ILE A 59 14.09 -7.68 12.05
CA ILE A 59 15.21 -7.63 11.14
C ILE A 59 16.36 -7.03 11.94
N THR A 60 16.95 -7.85 12.80
CA THR A 60 18.32 -7.62 13.23
C THR A 60 19.16 -7.56 11.96
N GLU A 61 19.56 -6.34 11.60
CA GLU A 61 20.63 -6.11 10.64
C GLU A 61 21.79 -6.99 11.08
N ASN A 62 22.07 -8.03 10.29
CA ASN A 62 23.24 -8.86 10.48
C ASN A 62 24.44 -7.93 10.24
N GLN A 63 24.99 -7.40 11.33
CA GLN A 63 26.10 -6.46 11.30
C GLN A 63 27.29 -7.16 10.62
N ARG A 64 27.76 -6.51 9.55
CA ARG A 64 29.05 -6.82 8.93
C ARG A 64 30.20 -6.44 9.86
#